data_AF-A0A958FZQ9-F1
#
_entry.id   AF-A0A958FZQ9-F1
#
_cell.length_a   1.000
_cell.length_b   1.000
_cell.length_c   1.000
_cell.angle_alpha   90.00
_cell.angle_beta   90.00
_cell.angle_gamma   90.00
#
_symmetry.space_group_name_H-M   'P 1'
#
loop_
_entity.id
_entity.type
_entity.pdbx_description
1 polymer ?
#
loop_
_entity_poly.entity_id
_entity_poly.type
_entity_poly.pdbx_seq_one_letter_code
_entity_poly.pdbx_strand_id
1 'polypeptide(L)' 'PVLEPGSSFEYQSGSVIQDPMGSMEGSYTFRAESGRFFEASIPRFELLYPVMIH' A
#
# COMPACT_ATOMS: atom_id res chain seq x y z
N PRO A 1 8.20 6.84 8.47
CA PRO A 1 7.84 8.26 8.77
C PRO A 1 7.11 8.30 10.12
N VAL A 2 7.16 9.44 10.83
CA VAL A 2 6.31 9.68 12.02
C VAL A 2 5.06 10.41 11.53
N LEU A 3 3.88 9.92 11.93
CA LEU A 3 2.58 10.51 11.57
C LEU A 3 1.97 11.14 12.81
N GLU A 4 1.89 12.47 12.83
CA GLU A 4 1.13 13.19 13.85
C GLU A 4 -0.37 13.02 13.62
N PRO A 5 -1.22 13.16 14.66
CA PRO A 5 -2.67 13.11 14.51
C PRO A 5 -3.17 14.06 13.41
N GLY A 6 -3.93 13.52 12.45
CA GLY A 6 -4.47 14.26 11.32
C GLY A 6 -3.51 14.45 10.13
N SER A 7 -2.26 13.99 10.24
CA SER A 7 -1.28 14.06 9.15
C SER A 7 -1.38 12.86 8.20
N SER A 8 -0.97 13.06 6.95
CA SER A 8 -0.87 12.02 5.94
C SER A 8 0.55 11.94 5.38
N PHE A 9 0.95 10.73 4.97
CA PHE A 9 2.17 10.51 4.22
C PHE A 9 1.83 9.74 2.95
N GLU A 10 2.31 10.23 1.82
CA GLU A 10 2.11 9.64 0.51
C GLU A 10 3.46 9.38 -0.15
N TYR A 11 3.61 8.20 -0.76
CA TYR A 11 4.77 7.86 -1.55
C TYR A 11 4.34 7.02 -2.74
N GLN A 12 5.11 7.09 -3.81
CA GLN A 12 4.90 6.28 -5.00
C GLN A 12 6.04 5.27 -5.12
N SER A 13 5.66 4.00 -5.29
CA SER A 13 6.58 2.90 -5.60
C SER A 13 6.06 2.16 -6.83
N GLY A 14 6.82 1.18 -7.30
CA GLY A 14 6.46 0.36 -8.46
C GLY A 14 6.91 -1.08 -8.25
N SER A 15 6.16 -2.00 -8.86
CA SER A 15 6.48 -3.42 -8.92
C SER A 15 6.34 -3.92 -10.35
N VAL A 16 7.19 -4.86 -10.76
CA VAL A 16 7.08 -5.51 -12.06
C VAL A 16 6.36 -6.84 -11.87
N ILE A 17 5.25 -7.01 -12.57
CA ILE A 17 4.51 -8.28 -12.63
C ILE A 17 4.59 -8.84 -14.06
N GLN A 18 4.60 -10.16 -14.20
CA GLN A 18 4.70 -10.81 -15.51
C GLN A 18 3.39 -10.74 -16.29
N ASP A 19 2.26 -10.89 -15.59
CA ASP A 19 0.93 -10.92 -16.18
C ASP A 19 0.34 -9.51 -16.35
N PRO A 20 -0.51 -9.28 -17.37
CA PRO A 20 -1.17 -7.99 -17.61
C PRO A 20 -2.23 -7.64 -16.54
N MET A 21 -2.56 -8.60 -15.67
CA MET A 21 -3.45 -8.45 -14.53
C MET A 21 -2.81 -9.13 -13.32
N GLY A 22 -2.89 -8.47 -12.17
CA GLY A 22 -2.47 -9.03 -10.89
C GLY A 22 -3.14 -8.30 -9.73
N SER A 23 -2.73 -8.60 -8.51
CA SER A 23 -3.24 -7.91 -7.31
C SER A 23 -2.11 -7.67 -6.31
N MET A 24 -2.26 -6.64 -5.48
CA MET A 24 -1.39 -6.37 -4.33
C MET A 24 -2.21 -6.35 -3.04
N GLU A 25 -1.62 -6.89 -1.97
CA GLU A 25 -2.17 -6.88 -0.61
C GLU A 25 -1.02 -6.91 0.40
N GLY A 26 -1.28 -6.55 1.66
CA GLY A 26 -0.24 -6.62 2.69
C GLY A 26 -0.62 -5.90 3.98
N SER A 27 0.39 -5.49 4.73
CA SER A 27 0.23 -4.68 5.93
C SER A 27 1.44 -3.78 6.15
N TYR A 28 1.24 -2.67 6.86
CA TYR A 28 2.31 -1.89 7.46
C TYR A 28 2.39 -2.19 8.94
N THR A 29 3.60 -2.44 9.45
CA THR A 29 3.85 -2.50 10.88
C THR A 29 4.17 -1.11 11.40
N PHE A 30 3.31 -0.60 12.27
CA PHE A 30 3.48 0.68 12.96
C PHE A 30 3.94 0.45 14.40
N ARG A 31 4.63 1.46 14.93
CA ARG A 31 4.93 1.57 16.36
C ARG A 31 4.18 2.78 16.91
N ALA A 32 3.30 2.56 17.87
CA ALA A 32 2.62 3.62 18.60
C ALA A 32 3.60 4.34 19.53
N GLU A 33 3.23 5.54 19.99
CA GLU A 33 4.03 6.33 20.94
C GLU A 33 4.29 5.56 22.25
N SER A 34 3.33 4.75 22.69
CA SER A 34 3.47 3.82 23.82
C SER A 34 4.56 2.73 23.64
N GLY A 35 5.16 2.64 22.46
CA GLY A 35 6.14 1.63 22.08
C GLY A 35 5.53 0.32 21.60
N ARG A 36 4.21 0.14 21.69
CA ARG A 36 3.50 -1.03 21.17
C ARG A 36 3.50 -1.06 19.65
N PHE A 37 3.65 -2.26 19.08
CA PHE A 37 3.50 -2.48 17.65
C PHE A 37 2.05 -2.83 17.30
N PHE A 38 1.61 -2.39 16.14
CA PHE A 38 0.33 -2.79 15.54
C PHE A 38 0.44 -2.85 14.02
N GLU A 39 -0.45 -3.59 13.39
CA GLU A 39 -0.52 -3.69 11.94
C GLU A 39 -1.67 -2.86 11.39
N ALA A 40 -1.41 -2.16 10.29
CA ALA A 40 -2.43 -1.54 9.46
C ALA A 40 -2.53 -2.34 8.16
N SER A 41 -3.67 -2.99 7.94
CA SER A 41 -3.88 -3.82 6.75
C SER A 41 -4.01 -2.95 5.50
N ILE A 42 -3.41 -3.43 4.41
CA ILE A 42 -3.59 -2.93 3.05
C ILE A 42 -4.54 -3.93 2.37
N PRO A 43 -5.81 -3.57 2.14
CA PRO A 43 -6.75 -4.44 1.44
C PRO A 43 -6.24 -4.80 0.05
N ARG A 44 -6.66 -5.95 -0.46
CA ARG A 44 -6.35 -6.35 -1.83
C ARG A 44 -6.87 -5.31 -2.82
N PHE A 45 -6.00 -4.92 -3.76
CA PHE A 45 -6.36 -4.09 -4.90
C PHE A 45 -5.76 -4.65 -6.19
N GLU A 46 -6.42 -4.36 -7.31
CA GLU A 46 -6.04 -4.89 -8.62
C GLU A 46 -4.96 -4.02 -9.28
N LEU A 47 -3.99 -4.69 -9.89
CA LEU A 47 -3.03 -4.11 -10.83
C LEU A 47 -3.52 -4.45 -12.24
N LEU A 48 -4.06 -3.45 -12.93
CA LEU A 48 -4.54 -3.58 -14.29
C LEU A 48 -3.63 -2.81 -15.24
N TYR A 49 -3.06 -3.50 -16.22
CA TYR A 49 -2.54 -2.80 -17.40
C TYR A 49 -3.74 -2.20 -18.15
N PRO A 50 -3.75 -0.88 -18.42
CA PRO A 50 -4.86 -0.28 -19.15
C PRO A 50 -4.93 -0.91 -20.54
N VAL A 51 -5.96 -1.74 -20.76
CA VAL A 51 -6.29 -2.20 -22.10
C VAL A 51 -6.79 -0.97 -22.85
N MET A 52 -6.00 -0.45 -23.79
CA MET A 52 -6.50 0.57 -24.71
C MET A 52 -7.63 -0.07 -25.52
N ILE A 53 -8.88 0.23 -25.16
CA ILE A 53 -10.03 -0.02 -26.01
C ILE A 53 -9.95 1.04 -27.12
N HIS A 54 -9.73 0.61 -28.36
CA HIS A 54 -9.80 1.47 -29.56
C HIS A 54 -11.26 1.76 -29.91
#